data_AF-A0A7Y9N3X5-F1
#
_entry.id   AF-A0A7Y9N3X5-F1
#
_cell.length_a   1.000
_cell.length_b   1.000
_cell.length_c   1.000
_cell.angle_alpha   90.00
_cell.angle_beta   90.00
_cell.angle_gamma   90.00
#
_symmetry.space_group_name_H-M   'P 1'
#
loop_
_entity.id
_entity.type
_entity.pdbx_description
1 polymer ?
#
loop_
_entity_poly.entity_id
_entity_poly.type
_entity_poly.pdbx_seq_one_letter_code
_entity_poly.pdbx_strand_id
1 'polypeptide(L)'
;MMSATEIESKPELIVLAAASSQTDAFAQRALQAFGFSTDVLLPLTMFGFISRAAHEWQIEPGLRRRVLEKAPQYPELWRAVNRHYLELAGSAMEGLPAYLATGPGFAYHSTELDPSEGVHRYREVAELDVLAANVQGLRLADEQAERGLIEADSPDLLFLRAMTYYRSHRQAEGIELLRAFMGNDDGSREVAIAQHLVAHWDCQRGDLNAQQASRVLFKKSLNNAVKRGDKWHQAQVTHSMALCIAKQRPKSALQAASLLESSLQLLSEAGDQWGRAKVLHSLGQVLTDQPAEHARALKYLNESRAIGLALGYQGHVRLVDESLAEWRSRRPSESTRRRRARKKK
;
A
#
# COMPACT_ATOMS: atom_id res chain seq x y z
N MET A 1 -11.55 -10.50 45.52
CA MET A 1 -11.22 -9.93 44.19
C MET A 1 -9.81 -10.37 43.88
N MET A 2 -9.58 -10.99 42.72
CA MET A 2 -8.21 -11.25 42.26
C MET A 2 -7.48 -9.91 42.08
N SER A 3 -6.23 -9.83 42.52
CA SER A 3 -5.39 -8.66 42.26
C SER A 3 -5.08 -8.55 40.75
N ALA A 4 -4.83 -7.34 40.25
CA ALA A 4 -4.46 -7.14 38.85
C ALA A 4 -3.26 -8.00 38.43
N THR A 5 -2.32 -8.20 39.35
CA THR A 5 -1.11 -9.02 39.17
C THR A 5 -1.40 -10.51 38.99
N GLU A 6 -2.43 -11.05 39.66
CA GLU A 6 -2.86 -12.45 39.54
C GLU A 6 -3.63 -12.72 38.24
N ILE A 7 -4.33 -11.72 37.73
CA ILE A 7 -5.06 -11.82 36.46
C ILE A 7 -4.08 -11.91 35.29
N GLU A 8 -3.04 -11.07 35.28
CA GLU A 8 -2.04 -10.99 34.21
C GLU A 8 -1.22 -12.27 34.00
N SER A 9 -1.12 -13.12 35.01
CA SER A 9 -0.36 -14.38 34.96
C SER A 9 -1.23 -15.58 34.57
N LYS A 10 -2.52 -15.36 34.27
CA LYS A 10 -3.41 -16.43 33.82
C LYS A 10 -3.04 -16.90 32.42
N PRO A 11 -2.81 -18.21 32.20
CA PRO A 11 -2.45 -18.73 30.89
C PRO A 11 -3.57 -18.51 29.84
N GLU A 12 -4.82 -18.40 30.26
CA GLU A 12 -5.94 -18.02 29.38
C GLU A 12 -5.74 -16.64 28.78
N LEU A 13 -5.20 -15.68 29.54
CA LEU A 13 -4.91 -14.35 29.02
C LEU A 13 -3.76 -14.36 28.03
N ILE A 14 -2.79 -15.26 28.16
CA ILE A 14 -1.71 -15.39 27.18
C ILE A 14 -2.28 -15.82 25.82
N VAL A 15 -3.20 -16.81 25.82
CA VAL A 15 -3.89 -17.25 24.59
C VAL A 15 -4.68 -16.11 23.94
N LEU A 16 -5.38 -15.32 24.76
CA LEU A 16 -6.20 -14.22 24.25
C LEU A 16 -5.35 -13.03 23.79
N ALA A 17 -4.28 -12.71 24.53
CA ALA A 17 -3.39 -11.58 24.29
C ALA A 17 -2.38 -11.84 23.17
N ALA A 18 -2.16 -13.08 22.73
CA ALA A 18 -1.39 -13.31 21.51
C ALA A 18 -2.08 -12.69 20.29
N ALA A 19 -3.41 -12.77 20.19
CA ALA A 19 -4.13 -12.20 19.05
C ALA A 19 -4.39 -10.70 19.22
N SER A 20 -4.06 -9.90 18.20
CA SER A 20 -4.19 -8.44 18.27
C SER A 20 -5.63 -7.92 18.30
N SER A 21 -6.53 -8.68 17.69
CA SER A 21 -7.99 -8.53 17.75
C SER A 21 -8.65 -9.89 17.62
N GLN A 22 -9.86 -10.03 18.16
CA GLN A 22 -10.62 -11.27 18.19
C GLN A 22 -12.11 -11.04 17.93
N THR A 23 -12.81 -12.08 17.49
CA THR A 23 -14.27 -12.16 17.61
C THR A 23 -14.63 -13.05 18.80
N ASP A 24 -15.86 -12.95 19.30
CA ASP A 24 -16.31 -13.79 20.42
C ASP A 24 -16.19 -15.28 20.09
N ALA A 25 -16.55 -15.67 18.87
CA ALA A 25 -16.41 -17.05 18.39
C ALA A 25 -14.94 -17.50 18.33
N PHE A 26 -14.03 -16.61 17.90
CA PHE A 26 -12.62 -16.95 17.77
C PHE A 26 -11.93 -17.10 19.13
N ALA A 27 -12.23 -16.21 20.06
CA ALA A 27 -11.69 -16.27 21.41
C ALA A 27 -12.12 -17.54 22.15
N GLN A 28 -13.38 -17.95 22.00
CA GLN A 28 -13.87 -19.22 22.55
C GLN A 28 -13.13 -20.42 21.95
N ARG A 29 -13.00 -20.46 20.62
CA ARG A 29 -12.27 -21.54 19.93
C ARG A 29 -10.81 -21.60 20.34
N ALA A 30 -10.14 -20.45 20.44
CA ALA A 30 -8.74 -20.37 20.84
C ALA A 30 -8.57 -20.93 22.26
N LEU A 31 -9.37 -20.49 23.24
CA LEU A 31 -9.31 -21.02 24.60
C LEU A 31 -9.55 -22.53 24.65
N GLN A 32 -10.57 -23.02 23.94
CA GLN A 32 -10.90 -24.45 23.86
C GLN A 32 -9.78 -25.27 23.21
N ALA A 33 -9.12 -24.76 22.17
CA ALA A 33 -8.01 -25.43 21.50
C ALA A 33 -6.82 -25.69 22.44
N PHE A 34 -6.65 -24.86 23.47
CA PHE A 34 -5.62 -25.01 24.51
C PHE A 34 -6.15 -25.62 25.82
N GLY A 35 -7.39 -26.12 25.83
CA GLY A 35 -7.99 -26.79 26.98
C GLY A 35 -8.40 -25.85 28.13
N PHE A 36 -8.55 -24.56 27.86
CA PHE A 36 -8.94 -23.56 28.86
C PHE A 36 -10.46 -23.30 28.88
N SER A 37 -10.97 -22.92 30.06
CA SER A 37 -12.35 -22.47 30.21
C SER A 37 -12.56 -21.10 29.52
N THR A 38 -13.76 -20.87 29.00
CA THR A 38 -14.19 -19.58 28.45
C THR A 38 -14.66 -18.60 29.52
N ASP A 39 -14.69 -18.99 30.79
CA ASP A 39 -15.20 -18.18 31.90
C ASP A 39 -14.44 -16.86 32.08
N VAL A 40 -13.19 -16.77 31.59
CA VAL A 40 -12.39 -15.53 31.63
C VAL A 40 -13.00 -14.40 30.80
N LEU A 41 -13.79 -14.71 29.76
CA LEU A 41 -14.34 -13.71 28.83
C LEU A 41 -15.38 -12.80 29.49
N LEU A 42 -16.20 -13.34 30.40
CA LEU A 42 -17.24 -12.58 31.08
C LEU A 42 -16.66 -11.50 32.01
N PRO A 43 -15.74 -11.82 32.95
CA PRO A 43 -15.04 -10.82 33.75
C PRO A 43 -14.30 -9.77 32.91
N LEU A 44 -13.60 -10.19 31.84
CA LEU A 44 -12.91 -9.25 30.96
C LEU A 44 -13.87 -8.22 30.35
N THR A 45 -15.05 -8.67 29.93
CA THR A 45 -16.10 -7.78 29.40
C THR A 45 -16.70 -6.90 30.50
N MET A 46 -17.09 -7.49 31.62
CA MET A 46 -17.76 -6.79 32.73
C MET A 46 -16.90 -5.69 33.36
N PHE A 47 -15.58 -5.93 33.48
CA PHE A 47 -14.65 -5.00 34.11
C PHE A 47 -13.98 -4.04 33.13
N GLY A 48 -14.41 -4.03 31.86
CA GLY A 48 -13.92 -3.08 30.86
C GLY A 48 -12.48 -3.33 30.40
N PHE A 49 -12.02 -4.59 30.43
CA PHE A 49 -10.71 -4.98 29.90
C PHE A 49 -10.72 -5.31 28.39
N ILE A 50 -11.87 -5.11 27.74
CA ILE A 50 -12.07 -5.35 26.32
C ILE A 50 -12.64 -4.07 25.69
N SER A 51 -12.00 -3.62 24.60
CA SER A 51 -12.50 -2.57 23.72
C SER A 51 -13.10 -3.19 22.47
N ARG A 52 -14.33 -2.81 22.11
CA ARG A 52 -15.06 -3.36 20.96
C ARG A 52 -15.09 -2.36 19.80
N ALA A 53 -14.75 -2.84 18.60
CA ALA A 53 -14.84 -2.10 17.35
C ALA A 53 -15.54 -2.97 16.29
N ALA A 54 -16.75 -2.58 15.90
CA ALA A 54 -17.63 -3.39 15.06
C ALA A 54 -17.88 -4.79 15.67
N HIS A 55 -17.54 -5.87 14.95
CA HIS A 55 -17.70 -7.26 15.38
C HIS A 55 -16.44 -7.86 16.00
N GLU A 56 -15.36 -7.07 16.05
CA GLU A 56 -14.10 -7.45 16.67
C GLU A 56 -13.89 -6.71 17.98
N TRP A 57 -13.03 -7.27 18.81
CA TRP A 57 -12.62 -6.68 20.06
C TRP A 57 -11.15 -6.93 20.33
N GLN A 58 -10.57 -6.07 21.17
CA GLN A 58 -9.17 -6.11 21.56
C GLN A 58 -9.09 -6.09 23.08
N ILE A 59 -8.12 -6.81 23.64
CA ILE A 59 -7.75 -6.60 25.04
C ILE A 59 -7.24 -5.17 25.18
N GLU A 60 -7.67 -4.48 26.24
CA GLU A 60 -7.21 -3.13 26.55
C GLU A 60 -5.67 -3.03 26.45
N PRO A 61 -5.11 -2.06 25.69
CA PRO A 61 -3.69 -2.04 25.32
C PRO A 61 -2.74 -2.14 26.52
N GLY A 62 -3.09 -1.48 27.63
CA GLY A 62 -2.29 -1.55 28.86
C GLY A 62 -2.26 -2.94 29.49
N LEU A 63 -3.40 -3.65 29.51
CA LEU A 63 -3.45 -5.04 30.00
C LEU A 63 -2.72 -5.97 29.03
N ARG A 64 -2.96 -5.83 27.72
CA ARG A 64 -2.29 -6.62 26.68
C ARG A 64 -0.77 -6.54 26.83
N ARG A 65 -0.21 -5.33 26.94
CA ARG A 65 1.24 -5.12 27.12
C ARG A 65 1.79 -5.90 28.31
N ARG A 66 1.16 -5.80 29.49
CA ARG A 66 1.61 -6.49 30.71
C ARG A 66 1.52 -8.01 30.60
N VAL A 67 0.53 -8.54 29.89
CA VAL A 67 0.43 -9.98 29.60
C VAL A 67 1.56 -10.42 28.66
N LEU A 68 1.83 -9.65 27.60
CA LEU A 68 2.89 -9.95 26.64
C LEU A 68 4.31 -9.89 27.25
N GLU A 69 4.55 -8.99 28.20
CA GLU A 69 5.80 -8.95 28.98
C GLU A 69 6.03 -10.22 29.80
N LYS A 70 4.96 -10.87 30.26
CA LYS A 70 5.01 -12.10 31.06
C LYS A 70 4.96 -13.37 30.20
N ALA A 71 4.43 -13.30 28.98
CA ALA A 71 4.26 -14.45 28.09
C ALA A 71 5.55 -15.29 27.87
N PRO A 72 6.76 -14.69 27.76
CA PRO A 72 8.01 -15.44 27.65
C PRO A 72 8.32 -16.36 28.85
N GLN A 73 7.69 -16.15 30.02
CA GLN A 73 7.80 -17.04 31.18
C GLN A 73 7.09 -18.40 30.95
N TYR A 74 6.25 -18.49 29.93
CA TYR A 74 5.53 -19.69 29.51
C TYR A 74 5.95 -20.08 28.08
N PRO A 75 7.23 -20.43 27.84
CA PRO A 75 7.80 -20.52 26.49
C PRO A 75 7.09 -21.56 25.61
N GLU A 76 6.69 -22.71 26.18
CA GLU A 76 5.98 -23.75 25.43
C GLU A 76 4.58 -23.32 25.04
N LEU A 77 3.83 -22.70 25.96
CA LEU A 77 2.51 -22.17 25.68
C LEU A 77 2.58 -21.02 24.65
N TRP A 78 3.50 -20.08 24.83
CA TRP A 78 3.67 -18.93 23.93
C TRP A 78 3.99 -19.37 22.50
N ARG A 79 4.92 -20.32 22.34
CA ARG A 79 5.23 -20.90 21.02
C ARG A 79 4.04 -21.64 20.42
N ALA A 80 3.34 -22.45 21.21
CA ALA A 80 2.19 -23.21 20.72
C ALA A 80 1.05 -22.28 20.27
N VAL A 81 0.77 -21.23 21.04
CA VAL A 81 -0.24 -20.21 20.71
C VAL A 81 0.12 -19.45 19.43
N ASN A 82 1.36 -18.98 19.29
CA ASN A 82 1.76 -18.27 18.07
C ASN A 82 1.78 -19.18 16.85
N ARG A 83 2.15 -20.45 16.99
CA ARG A 83 2.02 -21.44 15.91
C ARG A 83 0.57 -21.62 15.48
N HIS A 84 -0.34 -21.75 16.44
CA HIS A 84 -1.78 -21.88 16.16
C HIS A 84 -2.32 -20.69 15.36
N TYR A 85 -2.03 -19.45 15.79
CA TYR A 85 -2.49 -18.28 15.06
C TYR A 85 -1.78 -18.08 13.71
N LEU A 86 -0.51 -18.49 13.58
CA LEU A 86 0.19 -18.48 12.29
C LEU A 86 -0.46 -19.44 11.29
N GLU A 87 -0.82 -20.65 11.72
CA GLU A 87 -1.56 -21.63 10.89
C GLU A 87 -2.91 -21.07 10.44
N LEU A 88 -3.61 -20.35 11.33
CA LEU A 88 -4.87 -19.68 11.00
C LEU A 88 -4.68 -18.53 10.01
N ALA A 89 -3.64 -17.70 10.17
CA ALA A 89 -3.31 -16.62 9.24
C ALA A 89 -2.98 -17.13 7.83
N GLY A 90 -2.40 -18.33 7.73
CA GLY A 90 -2.14 -19.02 6.46
C GLY A 90 -3.33 -19.82 5.91
N SER A 91 -4.47 -19.85 6.61
CA SER A 91 -5.63 -20.66 6.23
C SER A 91 -6.63 -19.89 5.37
N ALA A 92 -7.45 -20.62 4.60
CA ALA A 92 -8.60 -20.08 3.88
C ALA A 92 -9.88 -20.03 4.75
N MET A 93 -9.73 -19.97 6.08
CA MET A 93 -10.88 -19.97 7.00
C MET A 93 -11.66 -18.66 6.88
N GLU A 94 -12.98 -18.76 6.74
CA GLU A 94 -13.87 -17.60 6.77
C GLU A 94 -14.08 -17.10 8.21
N GLY A 95 -14.27 -15.78 8.36
CA GLY A 95 -14.56 -15.15 9.65
C GLY A 95 -13.34 -15.00 10.56
N LEU A 96 -12.13 -15.07 10.02
CA LEU A 96 -10.91 -14.69 10.73
C LEU A 96 -10.94 -13.21 11.11
N PRO A 97 -10.40 -12.84 12.29
CA PRO A 97 -10.07 -11.46 12.60
C PRO A 97 -9.27 -10.80 11.47
N ALA A 98 -9.57 -9.53 11.17
CA ALA A 98 -9.03 -8.80 10.04
C ALA A 98 -7.50 -8.85 9.96
N TYR A 99 -6.80 -8.73 11.11
CA TYR A 99 -5.33 -8.76 11.11
C TYR A 99 -4.76 -10.12 10.66
N LEU A 100 -5.43 -11.24 10.99
CA LEU A 100 -5.04 -12.58 10.53
C LEU A 100 -5.33 -12.77 9.04
N ALA A 101 -6.40 -12.16 8.53
CA ALA A 101 -6.84 -12.29 7.14
C ALA A 101 -6.09 -11.36 6.15
N THR A 102 -5.33 -10.38 6.64
CA THR A 102 -4.82 -9.27 5.79
C THR A 102 -3.30 -9.20 5.69
N GLY A 103 -2.55 -10.15 6.25
CA GLY A 103 -1.08 -10.17 6.23
C GLY A 103 -0.39 -9.79 7.56
N PRO A 104 -0.79 -8.73 8.29
CA PRO A 104 -0.17 -8.34 9.56
C PRO A 104 -0.08 -9.47 10.60
N GLY A 105 -1.10 -10.32 10.69
CA GLY A 105 -1.10 -11.45 11.61
C GLY A 105 -0.09 -12.53 11.23
N PHE A 106 0.11 -12.77 9.94
CA PHE A 106 1.16 -13.66 9.46
C PHE A 106 2.52 -13.13 9.87
N ALA A 107 2.80 -11.84 9.59
CA ALA A 107 4.06 -11.21 9.98
C ALA A 107 4.30 -11.24 11.50
N TYR A 108 3.30 -10.85 12.29
CA TYR A 108 3.40 -10.81 13.75
C TYR A 108 3.71 -12.18 14.35
N HIS A 109 2.92 -13.21 14.00
CA HIS A 109 3.09 -14.54 14.58
C HIS A 109 4.33 -15.26 14.06
N SER A 110 4.77 -15.00 12.81
CA SER A 110 6.09 -15.46 12.36
C SER A 110 7.22 -14.86 13.19
N THR A 111 7.18 -13.56 13.46
CA THR A 111 8.21 -12.88 14.27
C THR A 111 8.25 -13.38 15.72
N GLU A 112 7.10 -13.72 16.33
CA GLU A 112 7.09 -14.31 17.68
C GLU A 112 7.73 -15.70 17.74
N LEU A 113 7.79 -16.43 16.62
CA LEU A 113 8.37 -17.77 16.54
C LEU A 113 9.84 -17.73 16.12
N ASP A 114 10.16 -16.91 15.13
CA ASP A 114 11.52 -16.65 14.64
C ASP A 114 11.65 -15.16 14.29
N PRO A 115 12.26 -14.34 15.17
CA PRO A 115 12.39 -12.90 14.90
C PRO A 115 13.23 -12.58 13.67
N SER A 116 14.23 -13.41 13.37
CA SER A 116 15.17 -13.16 12.28
C SER A 116 14.53 -13.38 10.91
N GLU A 117 13.67 -14.39 10.78
CA GLU A 117 12.92 -14.63 9.56
C GLU A 117 11.63 -13.80 9.51
N GLY A 118 10.93 -13.68 10.65
CA GLY A 118 9.62 -13.04 10.74
C GLY A 118 9.65 -11.55 10.44
N VAL A 119 10.73 -10.84 10.80
CA VAL A 119 10.85 -9.40 10.52
C VAL A 119 10.72 -9.08 9.02
N HIS A 120 11.21 -9.97 8.16
CA HIS A 120 11.11 -9.80 6.71
C HIS A 120 9.67 -9.90 6.19
N ARG A 121 8.74 -10.50 6.94
CA ARG A 121 7.32 -10.54 6.57
C ARG A 121 6.64 -9.18 6.68
N TYR A 122 7.15 -8.26 7.50
CA TYR A 122 6.64 -6.89 7.54
C TYR A 122 6.89 -6.11 6.24
N ARG A 123 7.88 -6.53 5.45
CA ARG A 123 8.08 -6.03 4.09
C ARG A 123 6.91 -6.37 3.18
N GLU A 124 6.45 -7.62 3.20
CA GLU A 124 5.28 -8.05 2.42
C GLU A 124 4.05 -7.21 2.79
N VAL A 125 3.87 -6.93 4.10
CA VAL A 125 2.82 -6.04 4.58
C VAL A 125 2.96 -4.63 4.02
N ALA A 126 4.18 -4.09 3.88
CA ALA A 126 4.41 -2.76 3.31
C ALA A 126 4.00 -2.67 1.82
N GLU A 127 4.12 -3.78 1.09
CA GLU A 127 3.79 -3.84 -0.32
C GLU A 127 2.28 -3.88 -0.59
N LEU A 128 1.49 -4.37 0.37
CA LEU A 128 0.03 -4.40 0.27
C LEU A 128 -0.52 -2.99 0.03
N ASP A 129 -1.35 -2.82 -1.00
CA ASP A 129 -2.03 -1.56 -1.31
C ASP A 129 -3.29 -1.34 -0.45
N VAL A 130 -3.16 -1.62 0.85
CA VAL A 130 -4.25 -1.54 1.83
C VAL A 130 -3.73 -0.79 3.06
N LEU A 131 -4.04 0.50 3.14
CA LEU A 131 -3.55 1.37 4.23
C LEU A 131 -3.87 0.80 5.62
N ALA A 132 -5.07 0.23 5.81
CA ALA A 132 -5.46 -0.37 7.08
C ALA A 132 -4.53 -1.52 7.49
N ALA A 133 -4.10 -2.35 6.54
CA ALA A 133 -3.15 -3.42 6.79
C ALA A 133 -1.75 -2.87 7.12
N ASN A 134 -1.29 -1.83 6.41
CA ASN A 134 0.00 -1.20 6.72
C ASN A 134 0.01 -0.59 8.13
N VAL A 135 -1.05 0.14 8.50
CA VAL A 135 -1.20 0.75 9.84
C VAL A 135 -1.21 -0.33 10.92
N GLN A 136 -1.97 -1.41 10.71
CA GLN A 136 -2.05 -2.51 11.67
C GLN A 136 -0.72 -3.27 11.77
N GLY A 137 -0.04 -3.52 10.65
CA GLY A 137 1.29 -4.13 10.62
C GLY A 137 2.31 -3.27 11.35
N LEU A 138 2.34 -1.96 11.10
CA LEU A 138 3.27 -1.05 11.77
C LEU A 138 3.05 -1.03 13.28
N ARG A 139 1.79 -0.97 13.74
CA ARG A 139 1.46 -1.04 15.17
C ARG A 139 1.97 -2.32 15.83
N LEU A 140 1.82 -3.45 15.15
CA LEU A 140 2.27 -4.75 15.65
C LEU A 140 3.80 -4.87 15.66
N ALA A 141 4.46 -4.35 14.63
CA ALA A 141 5.91 -4.29 14.56
C ALA A 141 6.49 -3.39 15.67
N ASP A 142 5.87 -2.23 15.92
CA ASP A 142 6.25 -1.33 17.01
C ASP A 142 6.05 -2.00 18.39
N GLU A 143 4.96 -2.75 18.61
CA GLU A 143 4.74 -3.53 19.85
C GLU A 143 5.86 -4.57 20.08
N GLN A 144 6.30 -5.26 19.01
CA GLN A 144 7.40 -6.23 19.08
C GLN A 144 8.76 -5.56 19.30
N ALA A 145 8.98 -4.39 18.70
CA ALA A 145 10.19 -3.61 18.89
C ALA A 145 10.28 -3.01 20.30
N GLU A 146 9.17 -2.51 20.87
CA GLU A 146 9.09 -2.06 22.27
C GLU A 146 9.45 -3.17 23.25
N ARG A 147 9.13 -4.43 22.91
CA ARG A 147 9.48 -5.63 23.68
C ARG A 147 10.92 -6.11 23.44
N GLY A 148 11.69 -5.45 22.57
CA GLY A 148 13.06 -5.83 22.22
C GLY A 148 13.17 -7.11 21.38
N LEU A 149 12.08 -7.54 20.73
CA LEU A 149 12.07 -8.74 19.90
C LEU A 149 12.72 -8.49 18.52
N ILE A 150 12.54 -7.29 17.98
CA ILE A 150 13.05 -6.84 16.68
C ILE A 150 13.54 -5.40 16.78
N GLU A 151 14.41 -4.98 15.87
CA GLU A 151 14.94 -3.62 15.81
C GLU A 151 13.98 -2.68 15.06
N ALA A 152 13.61 -1.56 15.71
CA ALA A 152 12.69 -0.56 15.17
C ALA A 152 13.23 0.18 13.92
N ASP A 153 14.54 0.15 13.73
CA ASP A 153 15.30 0.74 12.63
C ASP A 153 15.79 -0.30 11.61
N SER A 154 15.34 -1.55 11.72
CA SER A 154 15.60 -2.54 10.66
C SER A 154 15.03 -2.06 9.32
N PRO A 155 15.68 -2.40 8.19
CA PRO A 155 15.26 -1.94 6.87
C PRO A 155 13.79 -2.23 6.54
N ASP A 156 13.29 -3.40 6.95
CA ASP A 156 11.91 -3.82 6.70
C ASP A 156 10.89 -2.94 7.43
N LEU A 157 11.14 -2.63 8.71
CA LEU A 157 10.27 -1.77 9.51
C LEU A 157 10.35 -0.32 9.05
N LEU A 158 11.53 0.18 8.69
CA LEU A 158 11.69 1.51 8.12
C LEU A 158 10.90 1.65 6.82
N PHE A 159 10.96 0.65 5.94
CA PHE A 159 10.19 0.63 4.70
C PHE A 159 8.68 0.58 4.97
N LEU A 160 8.22 -0.30 5.86
CA LEU A 160 6.81 -0.37 6.27
C LEU A 160 6.30 0.96 6.84
N ARG A 161 7.08 1.60 7.72
CA ARG A 161 6.75 2.90 8.31
C ARG A 161 6.68 3.98 7.23
N ALA A 162 7.67 4.01 6.32
CA ALA A 162 7.71 4.96 5.22
C ALA A 162 6.50 4.82 4.29
N MET A 163 6.14 3.59 3.91
CA MET A 163 4.97 3.31 3.06
C MET A 163 3.64 3.64 3.76
N THR A 164 3.53 3.34 5.06
CA THR A 164 2.36 3.69 5.87
C THR A 164 2.16 5.21 5.93
N TYR A 165 3.25 5.96 6.15
CA TYR A 165 3.19 7.42 6.18
C TYR A 165 2.91 8.01 4.79
N TYR A 166 3.54 7.46 3.75
CA TYR A 166 3.33 7.86 2.36
C TYR A 166 1.86 7.75 1.93
N ARG A 167 1.18 6.67 2.32
CA ARG A 167 -0.23 6.41 1.98
C ARG A 167 -1.25 7.11 2.90
N SER A 168 -0.80 7.65 4.03
CA SER A 168 -1.66 8.37 4.98
C SER A 168 -1.57 9.89 4.75
N HIS A 169 -2.20 10.68 5.62
CA HIS A 169 -2.12 12.15 5.58
C HIS A 169 -0.72 12.73 5.94
N ARG A 170 0.30 11.88 6.04
CA ARG A 170 1.69 12.20 6.43
C ARG A 170 2.67 11.97 5.28
N GLN A 171 2.23 12.19 4.04
CA GLN A 171 2.98 11.83 2.84
C GLN A 171 4.40 12.43 2.80
N ALA A 172 4.58 13.68 3.23
CA ALA A 172 5.89 14.33 3.29
C ALA A 172 6.86 13.62 4.24
N GLU A 173 6.39 13.19 5.42
CA GLU A 173 7.21 12.44 6.38
C GLU A 173 7.59 11.06 5.83
N GLY A 174 6.64 10.40 5.15
CA GLY A 174 6.92 9.15 4.44
C GLY A 174 8.00 9.30 3.37
N ILE A 175 7.99 10.40 2.62
CA ILE A 175 9.02 10.70 1.62
C ILE A 175 10.40 10.88 2.26
N GLU A 176 10.50 11.58 3.38
CA GLU A 176 11.79 11.75 4.07
C GLU A 176 12.32 10.42 4.61
N LEU A 177 11.45 9.55 5.12
CA LEU A 177 11.84 8.18 5.49
C LEU A 177 12.31 7.37 4.27
N LEU A 178 11.62 7.47 3.13
CA LEU A 178 12.06 6.82 1.88
C LEU A 178 13.42 7.35 1.39
N ARG A 179 13.70 8.66 1.55
CA ARG A 179 15.02 9.22 1.23
C ARG A 179 16.12 8.60 2.08
N ALA A 180 15.90 8.50 3.39
CA ALA A 180 16.84 7.87 4.30
C ALA A 180 17.04 6.38 3.94
N PHE A 181 15.94 5.67 3.67
CA PHE A 181 15.95 4.24 3.30
C PHE A 181 16.80 3.96 2.04
N MET A 182 16.71 4.80 1.01
CA MET A 182 17.49 4.62 -0.22
C MET A 182 18.99 4.90 -0.08
N GLY A 183 19.45 5.48 1.03
CA GLY A 183 20.86 5.80 1.25
C GLY A 183 21.79 4.59 1.16
N ASN A 184 21.25 3.39 1.40
CA ASN A 184 21.99 2.13 1.35
C ASN A 184 22.17 1.55 -0.08
N ASP A 185 21.39 2.02 -1.08
CA ASP A 185 21.39 1.63 -2.52
C ASP A 185 21.79 0.16 -2.81
N ASP A 186 21.14 -0.79 -2.12
CA ASP A 186 21.46 -2.23 -2.15
C ASP A 186 20.93 -2.97 -3.40
N GLY A 187 20.28 -2.25 -4.31
CA GLY A 187 19.66 -2.83 -5.51
C GLY A 187 18.39 -3.64 -5.24
N SER A 188 17.83 -3.59 -4.04
CA SER A 188 16.56 -4.22 -3.69
C SER A 188 15.37 -3.63 -4.44
N ARG A 189 14.24 -4.35 -4.43
CA ARG A 189 13.00 -3.87 -5.06
C ARG A 189 12.45 -2.66 -4.30
N GLU A 190 12.58 -2.67 -2.99
CA GLU A 190 12.09 -1.65 -2.07
C GLU A 190 12.82 -0.33 -2.31
N VAL A 191 14.14 -0.38 -2.54
CA VAL A 191 14.91 0.80 -2.96
C VAL A 191 14.41 1.33 -4.30
N ALA A 192 14.10 0.46 -5.26
CA ALA A 192 13.55 0.90 -6.54
C ALA A 192 12.17 1.58 -6.39
N ILE A 193 11.31 1.05 -5.52
CA ILE A 193 10.00 1.65 -5.19
C ILE A 193 10.21 3.01 -4.52
N ALA A 194 11.08 3.08 -3.52
CA ALA A 194 11.41 4.33 -2.84
C ALA A 194 11.93 5.39 -3.83
N GLN A 195 12.81 5.00 -4.77
CA GLN A 195 13.36 5.90 -5.80
C GLN A 195 12.25 6.44 -6.70
N HIS A 196 11.31 5.58 -7.08
CA HIS A 196 10.14 5.99 -7.87
C HIS A 196 9.27 6.99 -7.10
N LEU A 197 8.86 6.66 -5.87
CA LEU A 197 7.94 7.50 -5.11
C LEU A 197 8.55 8.87 -4.77
N VAL A 198 9.82 8.91 -4.38
CA VAL A 198 10.54 10.16 -4.14
C VAL A 198 10.72 10.96 -5.43
N ALA A 199 11.07 10.31 -6.55
CA ALA A 199 11.14 10.99 -7.84
C ALA A 199 9.80 11.63 -8.24
N HIS A 200 8.70 10.90 -8.04
CA HIS A 200 7.37 11.38 -8.35
C HIS A 200 7.02 12.59 -7.48
N TRP A 201 7.25 12.52 -6.18
CA TRP A 201 7.04 13.63 -5.25
C TRP A 201 7.84 14.88 -5.63
N ASP A 202 9.13 14.73 -5.88
CA ASP A 202 10.03 15.83 -6.25
C ASP A 202 9.63 16.50 -7.56
N CYS A 203 9.14 15.71 -8.52
CA CYS A 203 8.62 16.25 -9.75
C CYS A 203 7.43 17.20 -9.55
N GLN A 204 6.59 16.96 -8.54
CA GLN A 204 5.39 17.77 -8.31
C GLN A 204 5.71 19.14 -7.71
N ARG A 205 6.82 19.29 -6.97
CA ARG A 205 7.18 20.49 -6.20
C ARG A 205 7.64 21.68 -7.06
N GLY A 206 8.03 21.45 -8.30
CA GLY A 206 8.25 22.50 -9.29
C GLY A 206 9.61 23.21 -9.27
N ASP A 207 10.49 23.00 -8.27
CA ASP A 207 11.84 23.57 -8.27
C ASP A 207 12.80 22.80 -9.21
N LEU A 208 13.65 23.53 -9.96
CA LEU A 208 14.47 22.93 -11.02
C LEU A 208 15.46 21.87 -10.52
N ASN A 209 15.98 22.02 -9.30
CA ASN A 209 16.94 21.09 -8.72
C ASN A 209 16.25 19.76 -8.38
N ALA A 210 15.07 19.80 -7.74
CA ALA A 210 14.26 18.62 -7.48
C ALA A 210 13.80 17.96 -8.78
N GLN A 211 13.48 18.72 -9.83
CA GLN A 211 13.16 18.15 -11.13
C GLN A 211 14.33 17.38 -11.75
N GLN A 212 15.55 17.90 -11.62
CA GLN A 212 16.75 17.21 -12.10
C GLN A 212 17.06 15.96 -11.27
N ALA A 213 16.96 16.06 -9.94
CA ALA A 213 17.13 14.93 -9.03
C ALA A 213 16.08 13.83 -9.29
N SER A 214 14.82 14.22 -9.51
CA SER A 214 13.71 13.32 -9.87
C SER A 214 14.04 12.49 -11.12
N ARG A 215 14.61 13.08 -12.16
CA ARG A 215 15.01 12.34 -13.38
C ARG A 215 16.10 11.32 -13.12
N VAL A 216 17.05 11.63 -12.22
CA VAL A 216 18.09 10.68 -11.83
C VAL A 216 17.48 9.50 -11.08
N LEU A 217 16.58 9.78 -10.13
CA LEU A 217 15.88 8.75 -9.35
C LEU A 217 14.98 7.87 -10.22
N PHE A 218 14.20 8.44 -11.15
CA PHE A 218 13.42 7.66 -12.12
C PHE A 218 14.31 6.70 -12.94
N LYS A 219 15.47 7.17 -13.41
CA LYS A 219 16.41 6.32 -14.16
C LYS A 219 17.00 5.21 -13.30
N LYS A 220 17.38 5.50 -12.05
CA LYS A 220 17.86 4.48 -11.11
C LYS A 220 16.80 3.40 -10.87
N SER A 221 15.57 3.83 -10.57
CA SER A 221 14.43 2.94 -10.34
C SER A 221 14.13 2.07 -11.57
N LEU A 222 14.11 2.67 -12.77
CA LEU A 222 13.89 1.96 -14.04
C LEU A 222 15.00 0.94 -14.31
N ASN A 223 16.28 1.33 -14.13
CA ASN A 223 17.41 0.43 -14.32
C ASN A 223 17.36 -0.78 -13.37
N ASN A 224 16.97 -0.55 -12.11
CA ASN A 224 16.74 -1.63 -11.16
C ASN A 224 15.63 -2.58 -11.65
N ALA A 225 14.48 -2.02 -12.03
CA ALA A 225 13.35 -2.78 -12.55
C ALA A 225 13.71 -3.62 -13.79
N VAL A 226 14.53 -3.07 -14.70
CA VAL A 226 15.06 -3.77 -15.88
C VAL A 226 15.97 -4.93 -15.47
N LYS A 227 16.93 -4.71 -14.57
CA LYS A 227 17.83 -5.77 -14.07
C LYS A 227 17.07 -6.93 -13.43
N ARG A 228 15.97 -6.63 -12.74
CA ARG A 228 15.11 -7.63 -12.09
C ARG A 228 14.08 -8.28 -13.02
N GLY A 229 13.91 -7.77 -14.25
CA GLY A 229 12.84 -8.22 -15.15
C GLY A 229 11.43 -7.83 -14.70
N ASP A 230 11.28 -6.88 -13.76
CA ASP A 230 9.99 -6.44 -13.24
C ASP A 230 9.29 -5.50 -14.24
N LYS A 231 8.59 -6.10 -15.21
CA LYS A 231 7.88 -5.36 -16.27
C LYS A 231 6.81 -4.41 -15.72
N TRP A 232 6.16 -4.81 -14.63
CA TRP A 232 5.09 -4.00 -14.04
C TRP A 232 5.68 -2.72 -13.43
N HIS A 233 6.74 -2.83 -12.63
CA HIS A 233 7.42 -1.66 -12.07
C HIS A 233 8.06 -0.78 -13.14
N GLN A 234 8.67 -1.38 -14.18
CA GLN A 234 9.16 -0.63 -15.36
C GLN A 234 8.06 0.24 -15.97
N ALA A 235 6.84 -0.29 -16.10
CA ALA A 235 5.73 0.45 -16.67
C ALA A 235 5.28 1.62 -15.77
N GLN A 236 5.17 1.40 -14.46
CA GLN A 236 4.77 2.43 -13.49
C GLN A 236 5.78 3.59 -13.42
N VAL A 237 7.08 3.26 -13.41
CA VAL A 237 8.18 4.24 -13.39
C VAL A 237 8.16 5.05 -14.69
N THR A 238 8.03 4.38 -15.83
CA THR A 238 8.00 5.03 -17.16
C THR A 238 6.78 5.93 -17.31
N HIS A 239 5.61 5.50 -16.86
CA HIS A 239 4.38 6.30 -16.82
C HIS A 239 4.58 7.58 -15.99
N SER A 240 5.10 7.42 -14.77
CA SER A 240 5.33 8.54 -13.85
C SER A 240 6.36 9.54 -14.40
N MET A 241 7.44 9.04 -15.01
CA MET A 241 8.47 9.85 -15.65
C MET A 241 7.89 10.63 -16.85
N ALA A 242 7.00 10.03 -17.63
CA ALA A 242 6.38 10.68 -18.77
C ALA A 242 5.47 11.84 -18.35
N LEU A 243 4.62 11.63 -17.34
CA LEU A 243 3.78 12.68 -16.77
C LEU A 243 4.61 13.84 -16.22
N CYS A 244 5.73 13.50 -15.57
CA CYS A 244 6.68 14.47 -15.06
C CYS A 244 7.25 15.35 -16.19
N ILE A 245 7.68 14.73 -17.31
CA ILE A 245 8.20 15.45 -18.48
C ILE A 245 7.12 16.34 -19.10
N ALA A 246 5.90 15.83 -19.28
CA ALA A 246 4.79 16.59 -19.86
C ALA A 246 4.46 17.83 -19.03
N LYS A 247 4.43 17.71 -17.69
CA LYS A 247 4.17 18.82 -16.77
C LYS A 247 5.27 19.89 -16.83
N GLN A 248 6.54 19.48 -16.82
CA GLN A 248 7.68 20.41 -16.77
C GLN A 248 7.94 21.09 -18.12
N ARG A 249 7.65 20.40 -19.22
CA ARG A 249 7.96 20.85 -20.58
C ARG A 249 6.76 20.60 -21.48
N PRO A 250 5.84 21.56 -21.61
CA PRO A 250 4.66 21.41 -22.48
C PRO A 250 5.02 21.10 -23.95
N LYS A 251 6.19 21.56 -24.41
CA LYS A 251 6.72 21.25 -25.75
C LYS A 251 7.21 19.79 -25.91
N SER A 252 7.33 19.04 -24.82
CA SER A 252 7.77 17.64 -24.80
C SER A 252 6.61 16.64 -24.82
N ALA A 253 5.41 17.05 -25.23
CA ALA A 253 4.22 16.18 -25.29
C ALA A 253 4.47 14.89 -26.10
N LEU A 254 5.12 14.98 -27.27
CA LEU A 254 5.44 13.79 -28.08
C LEU A 254 6.46 12.87 -27.41
N GLN A 255 7.44 13.44 -26.71
CA GLN A 255 8.42 12.67 -25.95
C GLN A 255 7.75 11.93 -24.78
N ALA A 256 6.85 12.60 -24.05
CA ALA A 256 6.08 11.98 -22.98
C ALA A 256 5.14 10.90 -23.54
N ALA A 257 4.49 11.13 -24.68
CA ALA A 257 3.66 10.13 -25.33
C ALA A 257 4.44 8.87 -25.70
N SER A 258 5.66 8.99 -26.24
CA SER A 258 6.49 7.83 -26.55
C SER A 258 6.81 6.99 -25.30
N LEU A 259 7.11 7.63 -24.16
CA LEU A 259 7.32 6.91 -22.89
C LEU A 259 6.04 6.23 -22.39
N LEU A 260 4.90 6.92 -22.51
CA LEU A 260 3.60 6.33 -22.16
C LEU A 260 3.24 5.15 -23.06
N GLU A 261 3.59 5.17 -24.34
CA GLU A 261 3.41 4.04 -25.25
C GLU A 261 4.27 2.84 -24.85
N SER A 262 5.51 3.06 -24.42
CA SER A 262 6.35 1.99 -23.85
C SER A 262 5.74 1.41 -22.57
N SER A 263 5.21 2.26 -21.68
CA SER A 263 4.49 1.81 -20.48
C SER A 263 3.24 1.00 -20.84
N LEU A 264 2.48 1.44 -21.84
CA LEU A 264 1.28 0.74 -22.33
C LEU A 264 1.62 -0.64 -22.90
N GLN A 265 2.72 -0.76 -23.63
CA GLN A 265 3.19 -2.05 -24.14
C GLN A 265 3.53 -3.00 -22.99
N LEU A 266 4.32 -2.56 -22.01
CA LEU A 266 4.69 -3.37 -20.84
C LEU A 266 3.46 -3.85 -20.06
N LEU A 267 2.47 -2.98 -19.84
CA LEU A 267 1.22 -3.36 -19.15
C LEU A 267 0.35 -4.30 -20.00
N SER A 268 0.41 -4.20 -21.32
CA SER A 268 -0.27 -5.14 -22.22
C SER A 268 0.37 -6.52 -22.16
N GLU A 269 1.70 -6.60 -22.13
CA GLU A 269 2.43 -7.86 -21.92
C GLU A 269 2.18 -8.47 -20.54
N ALA A 270 1.98 -7.63 -19.51
CA ALA A 270 1.65 -8.06 -18.15
C ALA A 270 0.16 -8.41 -17.97
N GLY A 271 -0.70 -8.17 -18.95
CA GLY A 271 -2.15 -8.39 -18.86
C GLY A 271 -2.89 -7.41 -17.92
N ASP A 272 -2.25 -6.34 -17.47
CA ASP A 272 -2.82 -5.37 -16.51
C ASP A 272 -3.78 -4.40 -17.22
N GLN A 273 -5.06 -4.80 -17.32
CA GLN A 273 -6.10 -3.99 -17.94
C GLN A 273 -6.31 -2.65 -17.24
N TRP A 274 -6.25 -2.63 -15.91
CA TRP A 274 -6.47 -1.40 -15.15
C TRP A 274 -5.31 -0.40 -15.36
N GLY A 275 -4.07 -0.88 -15.30
CA GLY A 275 -2.88 -0.10 -15.64
C GLY A 275 -2.98 0.48 -17.05
N ARG A 276 -3.37 -0.34 -18.04
CA ARG A 276 -3.57 0.13 -19.43
C ARG A 276 -4.58 1.26 -19.51
N ALA A 277 -5.72 1.17 -18.82
CA ALA A 277 -6.73 2.22 -18.81
C ALA A 277 -6.16 3.56 -18.31
N LYS A 278 -5.38 3.55 -17.21
CA LYS A 278 -4.74 4.76 -16.66
C LYS A 278 -3.72 5.38 -17.62
N VAL A 279 -2.88 4.56 -18.26
CA VAL A 279 -1.87 5.04 -19.22
C VAL A 279 -2.53 5.60 -20.48
N LEU A 280 -3.58 4.96 -21.00
CA LEU A 280 -4.36 5.45 -22.13
C LEU A 280 -5.03 6.81 -21.85
N HIS A 281 -5.56 6.99 -20.64
CA HIS A 281 -6.10 8.30 -20.23
C HIS A 281 -5.01 9.37 -20.25
N SER A 282 -3.85 9.05 -19.68
CA SER A 282 -2.68 9.95 -19.66
C SER A 282 -2.18 10.30 -21.08
N LEU A 283 -2.12 9.31 -21.98
CA LEU A 283 -1.80 9.53 -23.40
C LEU A 283 -2.76 10.52 -24.06
N GLY A 284 -4.06 10.31 -23.82
CA GLY A 284 -5.11 11.22 -24.27
C GLY A 284 -4.92 12.65 -23.80
N GLN A 285 -4.64 12.84 -22.50
CA GLN A 285 -4.42 14.17 -21.92
C GLN A 285 -3.16 14.84 -22.45
N VAL A 286 -2.03 14.12 -22.51
CA VAL A 286 -0.75 14.67 -22.99
C VAL A 286 -0.82 15.12 -24.45
N LEU A 287 -1.58 14.41 -25.28
CA LEU A 287 -1.72 14.71 -26.71
C LEU A 287 -2.87 15.68 -27.04
N THR A 288 -3.74 16.01 -26.08
CA THR A 288 -4.93 16.83 -26.33
C THR A 288 -4.59 18.24 -26.83
N ASP A 289 -3.47 18.81 -26.38
CA ASP A 289 -3.06 20.15 -26.79
C ASP A 289 -2.19 20.16 -28.08
N GLN A 290 -1.99 19.01 -28.71
CA GLN A 290 -1.24 18.87 -29.96
C GLN A 290 -2.18 18.70 -31.16
N PRO A 291 -2.38 19.72 -32.02
CA PRO A 291 -3.39 19.68 -33.08
C PRO A 291 -3.26 18.51 -34.05
N ALA A 292 -2.03 18.09 -34.36
CA ALA A 292 -1.73 16.96 -35.23
C ALA A 292 -2.11 15.60 -34.60
N GLU A 293 -2.18 15.53 -33.26
CA GLU A 293 -2.35 14.30 -32.50
C GLU A 293 -3.77 14.11 -31.97
N HIS A 294 -4.68 15.04 -32.23
CA HIS A 294 -6.06 15.01 -31.73
C HIS A 294 -6.79 13.69 -32.01
N ALA A 295 -6.58 13.08 -33.19
CA ALA A 295 -7.21 11.80 -33.53
C ALA A 295 -6.69 10.66 -32.65
N ARG A 296 -5.37 10.63 -32.40
CA ARG A 296 -4.74 9.67 -31.48
C ARG A 296 -5.19 9.90 -30.05
N ALA A 297 -5.22 11.16 -29.58
CA ALA A 297 -5.70 11.53 -28.26
C ALA A 297 -7.12 10.99 -27.99
N LEU A 298 -8.05 11.23 -28.93
CA LEU A 298 -9.42 10.71 -28.81
C LEU A 298 -9.49 9.19 -28.81
N LYS A 299 -8.69 8.53 -29.65
CA LYS A 299 -8.61 7.06 -29.68
C LYS A 299 -8.22 6.53 -28.30
N TYR A 300 -7.14 7.05 -27.71
CA TYR A 300 -6.69 6.62 -26.39
C TYR A 300 -7.72 6.90 -25.28
N LEU A 301 -8.37 8.07 -25.28
CA LEU A 301 -9.43 8.38 -24.31
C LEU A 301 -10.61 7.40 -24.43
N ASN A 302 -11.07 7.12 -25.65
CA ASN A 302 -12.18 6.17 -25.85
C ASN A 302 -11.82 4.74 -25.45
N GLU A 303 -10.59 4.29 -25.74
CA GLU A 303 -10.10 2.98 -25.31
C GLU A 303 -9.99 2.89 -23.77
N SER A 304 -9.44 3.93 -23.13
CA SER A 304 -9.39 4.02 -21.66
C SER A 304 -10.77 3.91 -21.04
N ARG A 305 -11.75 4.63 -21.60
CA ARG A 305 -13.15 4.60 -21.18
C ARG A 305 -13.76 3.21 -21.34
N ALA A 306 -13.52 2.54 -22.47
CA ALA A 306 -14.04 1.21 -22.75
C ALA A 306 -13.51 0.17 -21.75
N ILE A 307 -12.22 0.22 -21.42
CA ILE A 307 -11.65 -0.65 -20.38
C ILE A 307 -12.25 -0.33 -19.02
N GLY A 308 -12.38 0.95 -18.65
CA GLY A 308 -13.02 1.35 -17.40
C GLY A 308 -14.45 0.84 -17.25
N LEU A 309 -15.24 0.85 -18.33
CA LEU A 309 -16.59 0.27 -18.35
C LEU A 309 -16.57 -1.25 -18.18
N ALA A 310 -15.68 -1.95 -18.91
CA ALA A 310 -15.57 -3.40 -18.83
C ALA A 310 -15.17 -3.89 -17.42
N LEU A 311 -14.37 -3.11 -16.70
CA LEU A 311 -13.94 -3.39 -15.33
C LEU A 311 -14.90 -2.86 -14.25
N GLY A 312 -15.96 -2.12 -14.63
CA GLY A 312 -16.92 -1.53 -13.69
C GLY A 312 -16.40 -0.30 -12.91
N TYR A 313 -15.27 0.30 -13.32
CA TYR A 313 -14.67 1.46 -12.64
C TYR A 313 -15.34 2.79 -13.05
N GLN A 314 -16.55 3.01 -12.55
CA GLN A 314 -17.37 4.20 -12.88
C GLN A 314 -16.68 5.53 -12.57
N GLY A 315 -15.90 5.60 -11.48
CA GLY A 315 -15.13 6.79 -11.13
C GLY A 315 -14.10 7.17 -12.20
N HIS A 316 -13.42 6.18 -12.77
CA HIS A 316 -12.48 6.38 -13.87
C HIS A 316 -13.19 6.80 -15.16
N VAL A 317 -14.30 6.14 -15.49
CA VAL A 317 -15.11 6.49 -16.66
C VAL A 317 -15.52 7.96 -16.61
N ARG A 318 -15.96 8.46 -15.45
CA ARG A 318 -16.30 9.88 -15.26
C ARG A 318 -15.11 10.80 -15.51
N LEU A 319 -13.93 10.49 -14.99
CA LEU A 319 -12.70 11.28 -15.21
C LEU A 319 -12.33 11.36 -16.70
N VAL A 320 -12.49 10.26 -17.43
CA VAL A 320 -12.24 10.22 -18.88
C VAL A 320 -13.31 11.01 -19.64
N ASP A 321 -14.57 10.91 -19.23
CA ASP A 321 -15.68 11.67 -19.82
C ASP A 321 -15.53 13.19 -19.62
N GLU A 322 -15.03 13.62 -18.45
CA GLU A 322 -14.66 15.02 -18.18
C GLU A 322 -13.55 15.48 -19.13
N SER A 323 -12.51 14.67 -19.32
CA SER A 323 -11.40 14.98 -20.24
C SER A 323 -11.88 15.08 -21.70
N LEU A 324 -12.79 14.20 -22.12
CA LEU A 324 -13.43 14.25 -23.44
C LEU A 324 -14.32 15.49 -23.59
N ALA A 325 -15.05 15.88 -22.55
CA ALA A 325 -15.88 17.09 -22.56
C ALA A 325 -15.04 18.36 -22.65
N GLU A 326 -13.94 18.44 -21.89
CA GLU A 326 -12.97 19.54 -21.97
C GLU A 326 -12.36 19.65 -23.38
N TRP A 327 -11.96 18.53 -23.98
CA TRP A 327 -11.47 18.53 -25.36
C TRP A 327 -12.52 19.10 -26.34
N ARG A 328 -13.81 18.75 -26.16
CA ARG A 328 -14.90 19.24 -27.02
C ARG A 328 -15.12 20.74 -26.85
N SER A 329 -15.07 21.26 -25.62
CA SER A 329 -15.29 22.68 -25.33
C SER A 329 -14.16 23.59 -25.83
N ARG A 330 -12.92 23.08 -25.87
CA ARG A 330 -11.75 23.79 -26.41
C ARG A 330 -11.77 23.95 -27.94
N ARG A 331 -12.69 23.31 -28.68
CA ARG A 331 -12.81 23.50 -30.13
C ARG A 331 -13.62 24.77 -30.46
N PRO A 332 -13.12 25.65 -31.35
CA PRO A 332 -13.98 26.65 -31.97
C PRO A 332 -15.12 25.91 -32.66
N SER A 333 -16.37 26.32 -32.38
CA SER A 333 -17.56 25.75 -33.00
C SER A 333 -17.42 25.72 -34.52
N GLU A 334 -18.10 24.78 -35.17
CA GLU A 334 -18.09 24.65 -36.62
C GLU A 334 -18.54 25.94 -37.33
N SER A 335 -19.44 26.71 -36.69
CA SER A 335 -19.82 28.06 -37.12
C SER A 335 -18.65 29.06 -37.04
N THR A 336 -17.81 28.98 -36.02
CA THR A 336 -16.62 29.83 -35.84
C THR A 336 -15.52 29.48 -36.84
N ARG A 337 -15.33 28.19 -37.15
CA ARG A 337 -14.41 27.73 -38.22
C ARG A 337 -14.87 28.19 -39.60
N ARG A 338 -16.15 28.02 -39.94
CA ARG A 338 -16.73 28.49 -41.21
C ARG A 338 -16.65 30.01 -41.38
N ARG A 339 -16.86 30.78 -40.31
CA ARG A 339 -16.76 32.24 -40.31
C ARG A 339 -15.32 32.75 -40.45
N ARG A 340 -14.33 32.06 -39.86
CA ARG A 340 -12.90 32.34 -40.07
C ARG A 340 -12.41 31.95 -41.47
N ALA A 341 -12.93 30.85 -42.03
CA ALA A 341 -12.64 30.45 -43.42
C ALA A 341 -13.23 31.42 -44.45
N ARG A 342 -14.41 32.00 -44.18
CA ARG A 342 -15.03 33.06 -45.02
C ARG A 342 -14.35 34.43 -44.92
N LYS A 343 -13.60 34.70 -43.84
CA LYS A 343 -12.82 35.96 -43.69
C LYS A 343 -11.40 35.87 -44.28
N LYS A 344 -10.96 34.67 -44.68
CA LYS A 344 -9.65 34.41 -45.31
C LYS A 344 -9.74 34.18 -46.83
N LYS A 345 -10.95 34.22 -47.38
CA LYS A 345 -11.23 34.46 -48.81
C LYS A 345 -11.66 35.90 -48.93
#